data_AF-A0A7C5D0T5-F1
#
_entry.id   AF-A0A7C5D0T5-F1
#
_cell.length_a   1.000
_cell.length_b   1.000
_cell.length_c   1.000
_cell.angle_alpha   90.00
_cell.angle_beta   90.00
_cell.angle_gamma   90.00
#
_symmetry.space_group_name_H-M   'P 1'
#
loop_
_entity.id
_entity.type
_entity.pdbx_description
1 polymer ?
#
loop_
_entity_poly.entity_id
_entity_poly.type
_entity_poly.pdbx_seq_one_letter_code
_entity_poly.pdbx_strand_id
1 'polypeptide(L)'
;MPEYYLDIETTGLDPKKDKIITIQYQRLGMLSGRSEGDLHILRSWDSSEKHILELFLAILEGGGPFSFVAIGVNIPFMYSFIVERARIHGLDAPDPLYLFGRKPYLDIKPVLVLMNKGSFKGASLDRFMELSYRGEDIPRMYFEERYDRIIECIKEEADKFQKLYRHLKERAPSLVIAKGLVQTTLD
;
A
#
# COMPACT_ATOMS: atom_id res chain seq x y z
N MET A 1 10.56 -3.27 -14.55
CA MET A 1 9.45 -3.77 -13.72
C MET A 1 8.73 -2.56 -13.14
N PRO A 2 7.45 -2.36 -13.44
CA PRO A 2 6.71 -1.21 -12.93
C PRO A 2 6.35 -1.40 -11.44
N GLU A 3 6.77 -0.44 -10.64
CA GLU A 3 6.45 -0.33 -9.22
C GLU A 3 5.29 0.62 -9.04
N TYR A 4 4.44 0.34 -8.05
CA TYR A 4 3.26 1.16 -7.77
C TYR A 4 3.13 1.37 -6.27
N TYR A 5 2.95 2.63 -5.86
CA TYR A 5 2.30 2.92 -4.59
C TYR A 5 0.92 2.26 -4.62
N LEU A 6 0.55 1.56 -3.55
CA LEU A 6 -0.77 0.98 -3.34
C LEU A 6 -1.22 1.26 -1.91
N ASP A 7 -2.45 1.72 -1.79
CA ASP A 7 -3.15 1.84 -0.51
C ASP A 7 -4.67 1.66 -0.68
N ILE A 8 -5.39 1.40 0.42
CA ILE A 8 -6.85 1.27 0.44
C ILE A 8 -7.46 1.99 1.64
N GLU A 9 -8.66 2.54 1.46
CA GLU A 9 -9.51 2.96 2.57
C GLU A 9 -10.65 1.99 2.79
N THR A 10 -11.03 1.75 4.05
CA THR A 10 -12.02 0.73 4.43
C THR A 10 -12.97 1.25 5.50
N THR A 11 -14.16 0.64 5.63
CA THR A 11 -15.10 0.98 6.72
C THR A 11 -14.68 0.42 8.08
N GLY A 12 -13.64 -0.40 8.11
CA GLY A 12 -13.13 -1.12 9.28
C GLY A 12 -12.10 -2.19 8.88
N LEU A 13 -11.63 -2.99 9.82
CA LEU A 13 -10.46 -3.87 9.63
C LEU A 13 -10.79 -5.34 9.34
N ASP A 14 -12.06 -5.74 9.36
CA ASP A 14 -12.49 -7.13 9.12
C ASP A 14 -13.02 -7.30 7.69
N PRO A 15 -12.27 -7.88 6.74
CA PRO A 15 -12.71 -7.98 5.35
C PRO A 15 -13.99 -8.82 5.14
N LYS A 16 -14.40 -9.61 6.14
CA LYS A 16 -15.67 -10.35 6.06
C LYS A 16 -16.89 -9.47 6.34
N LYS A 17 -16.70 -8.34 7.01
CA LYS A 17 -17.79 -7.46 7.46
C LYS A 17 -17.68 -6.07 6.85
N ASP A 18 -16.47 -5.54 6.81
CA ASP A 18 -16.13 -4.21 6.37
C ASP A 18 -15.93 -4.16 4.86
N LYS A 19 -16.13 -2.96 4.29
CA LYS A 19 -16.08 -2.71 2.85
C LYS A 19 -14.87 -1.87 2.49
N ILE A 20 -14.38 -2.05 1.27
CA ILE A 20 -13.44 -1.14 0.63
C ILE A 20 -14.20 0.12 0.17
N ILE A 21 -13.68 1.26 0.59
CA ILE A 21 -14.16 2.61 0.27
C ILE A 21 -13.42 3.11 -0.98
N THR A 22 -12.09 3.04 -0.98
CA THR A 22 -11.24 3.38 -2.14
C THR A 22 -10.10 2.40 -2.33
N ILE A 23 -9.61 2.33 -3.58
CA ILE A 23 -8.32 1.73 -3.92
C ILE A 23 -7.51 2.79 -4.66
N GLN A 24 -6.34 3.14 -4.14
CA GLN A 24 -5.48 4.17 -4.69
C GLN A 24 -4.14 3.58 -5.10
N TYR A 25 -3.68 3.96 -6.28
CA TYR A 25 -2.37 3.54 -6.77
C TYR A 25 -1.74 4.59 -7.69
N GLN A 26 -0.41 4.62 -7.69
CA GLN A 26 0.35 5.52 -8.56
C GLN A 26 1.66 4.87 -8.93
N ARG A 27 2.05 5.00 -10.21
CA ARG A 27 3.32 4.45 -10.68
C ARG A 27 4.49 5.16 -10.00
N LEU A 28 5.51 4.39 -9.65
CA LEU A 28 6.75 4.87 -9.05
C LEU A 28 7.91 4.58 -10.01
N GLY A 29 8.77 5.57 -10.18
CA GLY A 29 9.99 5.46 -10.96
C GLY A 29 10.96 4.47 -10.29
N MET A 30 11.28 3.40 -11.01
CA MET A 30 12.07 2.28 -10.49
C MET A 30 13.45 2.70 -9.95
N LEU A 31 14.07 3.74 -10.50
CA LEU A 31 15.36 4.25 -10.00
C LEU A 31 15.20 5.42 -9.02
N SER A 32 14.23 6.29 -9.27
CA SER A 32 14.11 7.56 -8.55
C SER A 32 13.21 7.50 -7.31
N GLY A 33 12.32 6.51 -7.23
CA GLY A 33 11.24 6.46 -6.24
C GLY A 33 10.24 7.61 -6.36
N ARG A 34 10.31 8.40 -7.45
CA ARG A 34 9.39 9.51 -7.73
C ARG A 34 8.11 8.99 -8.36
N SER A 35 7.01 9.64 -8.08
CA SER A 35 5.72 9.38 -8.71
C SER A 35 5.80 9.69 -10.20
N GLU A 36 5.24 8.80 -11.02
CA GLU A 36 5.14 8.92 -12.47
C GLU A 36 3.65 8.91 -12.84
N GLY A 37 3.18 9.91 -13.58
CA GLY A 37 1.77 10.04 -13.93
C GLY A 37 0.88 10.40 -12.75
N ASP A 38 -0.43 10.22 -12.92
CA ASP A 38 -1.45 10.63 -11.96
C ASP A 38 -1.66 9.61 -10.84
N LEU A 39 -2.08 10.09 -9.66
CA LEU A 39 -2.62 9.25 -8.61
C LEU A 39 -4.02 8.79 -9.03
N HIS A 40 -4.17 7.48 -9.26
CA HIS A 40 -5.47 6.88 -9.53
C HIS A 40 -6.16 6.61 -8.20
N ILE A 41 -7.43 7.00 -8.09
CA ILE A 41 -8.28 6.73 -6.92
C ILE A 41 -9.58 6.13 -7.43
N LEU A 42 -9.74 4.83 -7.26
CA LEU A 42 -10.99 4.12 -7.55
C LEU A 42 -11.92 4.28 -6.36
N ARG A 43 -13.15 4.74 -6.58
CA ARG A 43 -14.08 5.15 -5.53
C ARG A 43 -15.35 4.33 -5.60
N SER A 44 -15.72 3.70 -4.49
CA SER A 44 -16.90 2.82 -4.47
C SER A 44 -18.20 3.61 -4.62
N TRP A 45 -18.22 4.89 -4.22
CA TRP A 45 -19.40 5.76 -4.31
C TRP A 45 -19.68 6.30 -5.72
N ASP A 46 -18.74 6.19 -6.65
CA ASP A 46 -19.02 6.49 -8.07
C ASP A 46 -19.85 5.38 -8.73
N SER A 47 -19.85 4.18 -8.15
CA SER A 47 -20.46 2.99 -8.74
C SER A 47 -20.79 1.93 -7.68
N SER A 48 -19.83 1.07 -7.33
CA SER A 48 -19.93 0.10 -6.25
C SER A 48 -18.55 -0.44 -5.85
N GLU A 49 -18.47 -1.06 -4.66
CA GLU A 49 -17.28 -1.82 -4.22
C GLU A 49 -16.90 -2.92 -5.24
N LYS A 50 -17.90 -3.65 -5.76
CA LYS A 50 -17.69 -4.69 -6.77
C LYS A 50 -17.02 -4.13 -8.02
N HIS A 51 -17.48 -2.98 -8.50
CA HIS A 51 -16.95 -2.39 -9.73
C HIS A 51 -15.49 -1.94 -9.58
N ILE A 52 -15.14 -1.29 -8.47
CA ILE A 52 -13.74 -0.87 -8.26
C ILE A 52 -12.80 -2.06 -8.06
N LEU A 53 -13.28 -3.15 -7.45
CA LEU A 53 -12.54 -4.40 -7.32
C LEU A 53 -12.29 -5.05 -8.68
N GLU A 54 -13.30 -5.13 -9.53
CA GLU A 54 -13.18 -5.67 -10.89
C GLU A 54 -12.16 -4.89 -11.72
N LEU A 55 -12.21 -3.55 -11.67
CA LEU A 55 -11.22 -2.69 -12.33
C LEU A 55 -9.81 -2.94 -11.79
N PHE A 56 -9.66 -2.97 -10.47
CA PHE A 56 -8.34 -3.09 -9.85
C PHE A 56 -7.72 -4.48 -10.04
N LEU A 57 -8.50 -5.56 -9.98
CA LEU A 57 -7.99 -6.92 -10.19
C LEU A 57 -7.39 -7.09 -11.57
N ALA A 58 -8.05 -6.54 -12.61
CA ALA A 58 -7.50 -6.54 -13.97
C ALA A 58 -6.15 -5.81 -14.06
N ILE A 59 -5.97 -4.73 -13.30
CA ILE A 59 -4.70 -3.99 -13.21
C ILE A 59 -3.64 -4.78 -12.42
N LEU A 60 -4.03 -5.37 -11.29
CA LEU A 60 -3.15 -6.11 -10.39
C LEU A 60 -2.56 -7.36 -11.04
N GLU A 61 -3.37 -8.08 -11.83
CA GLU A 61 -2.95 -9.28 -12.56
C GLU A 61 -2.14 -8.89 -13.81
N GLY A 62 -2.68 -7.95 -14.60
CA GLY A 62 -2.06 -7.46 -15.83
C GLY A 62 -1.50 -8.57 -16.72
N GLY A 63 -0.30 -8.35 -17.27
CA GLY A 63 0.40 -9.33 -18.12
C GLY A 63 1.23 -10.39 -17.37
N GLY A 64 1.06 -10.55 -16.06
CA GLY A 64 1.82 -11.51 -15.23
C GLY A 64 2.37 -10.90 -13.94
N PRO A 65 3.11 -11.66 -13.10
CA PRO A 65 3.41 -11.26 -11.71
C PRO A 65 4.14 -9.93 -11.54
N PHE A 66 4.92 -9.51 -12.54
CA PHE A 66 5.70 -8.27 -12.52
C PHE A 66 4.98 -7.07 -13.14
N SER A 67 3.74 -7.23 -13.62
CA SER A 67 2.93 -6.18 -14.26
C SER A 67 2.55 -5.05 -13.29
N PHE A 68 2.41 -5.37 -12.00
CA PHE A 68 2.06 -4.44 -10.94
C PHE A 68 2.81 -4.77 -9.64
N VAL A 69 3.98 -4.20 -9.37
CA VAL A 69 4.66 -4.47 -8.07
C VAL A 69 4.19 -3.50 -7.01
N ALA A 70 3.33 -3.99 -6.10
CA ALA A 70 2.75 -3.20 -5.03
C ALA A 70 3.81 -2.78 -4.00
N ILE A 71 3.86 -1.50 -3.70
CA ILE A 71 4.71 -0.89 -2.68
C ILE A 71 3.82 -0.07 -1.75
N GLY A 72 3.90 -0.32 -0.45
CA GLY A 72 3.01 0.34 0.50
C GLY A 72 3.31 -0.07 1.93
N VAL A 73 2.46 0.35 2.85
CA VAL A 73 2.53 -0.03 4.26
C VAL A 73 1.52 -1.15 4.49
N ASN A 74 1.96 -2.30 5.03
CA ASN A 74 1.08 -3.41 5.36
C ASN A 74 0.43 -4.07 4.12
N ILE A 75 1.18 -4.23 3.03
CA ILE A 75 0.70 -4.85 1.77
C ILE A 75 -0.05 -6.19 1.99
N PRO A 76 0.42 -7.12 2.85
CA PRO A 76 -0.31 -8.37 3.10
C PRO A 76 -1.73 -8.18 3.64
N PHE A 77 -1.96 -7.13 4.45
CA PHE A 77 -3.30 -6.79 4.90
C PHE A 77 -4.16 -6.31 3.72
N MET A 78 -3.68 -5.34 2.93
CA MET A 78 -4.45 -4.78 1.82
C MET A 78 -4.79 -5.83 0.77
N TYR A 79 -3.81 -6.66 0.41
CA TYR A 79 -4.01 -7.73 -0.55
C TYR A 79 -5.05 -8.75 -0.07
N SER A 80 -4.94 -9.21 1.19
CA SER A 80 -5.90 -10.16 1.73
C SER A 80 -7.30 -9.55 1.85
N PHE A 81 -7.40 -8.25 2.15
CA PHE A 81 -8.66 -7.53 2.16
C PHE A 81 -9.29 -7.49 0.76
N ILE A 82 -8.54 -7.06 -0.26
CA ILE A 82 -9.01 -6.98 -1.66
C ILE A 82 -9.49 -8.35 -2.15
N VAL A 83 -8.71 -9.42 -1.93
CA VAL A 83 -9.06 -10.77 -2.38
C VAL A 83 -10.32 -11.30 -1.68
N GLU A 84 -10.44 -11.12 -0.37
CA GLU A 84 -11.63 -11.58 0.37
C GLU A 84 -12.88 -10.81 -0.09
N ARG A 85 -12.79 -9.48 -0.24
CA ARG A 85 -13.91 -8.66 -0.73
C ARG A 85 -14.30 -9.03 -2.16
N ALA A 86 -13.35 -9.27 -3.04
CA ALA A 86 -13.61 -9.72 -4.40
C ALA A 86 -14.39 -11.04 -4.44
N ARG A 87 -14.00 -12.02 -3.60
CA ARG A 87 -14.70 -13.31 -3.48
C ARG A 87 -16.11 -13.17 -2.96
N ILE A 88 -16.33 -12.32 -1.95
CA ILE A 88 -17.67 -12.01 -1.42
C ILE A 88 -18.58 -11.43 -2.51
N HIS A 89 -18.01 -10.65 -3.45
CA HIS A 89 -18.72 -10.11 -4.60
C HIS A 89 -18.85 -11.08 -5.80
N GLY A 90 -18.36 -12.31 -5.66
CA GLY A 90 -18.38 -13.34 -6.69
C GLY A 90 -17.45 -13.06 -7.87
N LEU A 91 -16.41 -12.26 -7.68
CA LEU A 91 -15.37 -12.02 -8.69
C LEU A 91 -14.35 -13.16 -8.67
N ASP A 92 -13.76 -13.46 -9.83
CA ASP A 92 -12.57 -14.28 -9.88
C ASP A 92 -11.42 -13.49 -9.23
N ALA A 93 -10.79 -14.09 -8.24
CA ALA A 93 -9.79 -13.43 -7.42
C ALA A 93 -8.63 -14.39 -7.16
N PRO A 94 -7.38 -13.92 -7.22
CA PRO A 94 -6.22 -14.74 -6.96
C PRO A 94 -6.30 -15.50 -5.62
N ASP A 95 -5.52 -16.58 -5.52
CA ASP A 95 -5.33 -17.28 -4.26
C ASP A 95 -4.77 -16.31 -3.19
N PRO A 96 -5.19 -16.37 -1.91
CA PRO A 96 -4.66 -15.47 -0.88
C PRO A 96 -3.16 -15.70 -0.66
N LEU A 97 -2.65 -16.89 -0.97
CA LEU A 97 -1.24 -17.25 -0.94
C LEU A 97 -0.46 -16.81 -2.18
N TYR A 98 -1.11 -16.29 -3.23
CA TYR A 98 -0.42 -15.79 -4.42
C TYR A 98 0.57 -14.66 -4.07
N LEU A 99 0.27 -13.84 -3.06
CA LEU A 99 1.19 -12.85 -2.52
C LEU A 99 2.46 -13.49 -1.91
N PHE A 100 2.32 -14.66 -1.30
CA PHE A 100 3.39 -15.35 -0.60
C PHE A 100 4.11 -16.33 -1.53
N GLY A 101 4.98 -15.78 -2.38
CA GLY A 101 5.96 -16.55 -3.16
C GLY A 101 5.83 -16.46 -4.68
N ARG A 102 4.76 -15.85 -5.21
CA ARG A 102 4.58 -15.67 -6.66
C ARG A 102 4.50 -14.20 -7.07
N LYS A 103 3.73 -13.40 -6.32
CA LYS A 103 3.54 -11.98 -6.62
C LYS A 103 4.60 -11.14 -5.89
N PRO A 104 5.48 -10.43 -6.63
CA PRO A 104 6.41 -9.48 -6.01
C PRO A 104 5.66 -8.29 -5.39
N TYR A 105 6.12 -7.88 -4.21
CA TYR A 105 5.68 -6.69 -3.49
C TYR A 105 6.81 -6.16 -2.60
N LEU A 106 6.69 -4.91 -2.15
CA LEU A 106 7.55 -4.32 -1.14
C LEU A 106 6.70 -3.69 -0.02
N ASP A 107 6.64 -4.35 1.13
CA ASP A 107 6.04 -3.80 2.33
C ASP A 107 7.10 -3.01 3.11
N ILE A 108 6.87 -1.70 3.29
CA ILE A 108 7.81 -0.83 4.03
C ILE A 108 7.55 -0.83 5.54
N LYS A 109 6.50 -1.49 6.04
CA LYS A 109 6.18 -1.57 7.47
C LYS A 109 7.37 -2.06 8.33
N PRO A 110 8.16 -3.08 7.94
CA PRO A 110 9.37 -3.45 8.68
C PRO A 110 10.41 -2.32 8.73
N VAL A 111 10.52 -1.50 7.69
CA VAL A 111 11.41 -0.34 7.67
C VAL A 111 10.95 0.72 8.68
N LEU A 112 9.64 0.96 8.78
CA LEU A 112 9.07 1.85 9.80
C LEU A 112 9.37 1.35 11.23
N VAL A 113 9.37 0.04 11.46
CA VAL A 113 9.76 -0.56 12.75
C VAL A 113 11.23 -0.26 13.06
N LEU A 114 12.12 -0.40 12.08
CA LEU A 114 13.55 -0.08 12.25
C LEU A 114 13.75 1.41 12.55
N MET A 115 13.07 2.30 11.81
CA MET A 115 13.07 3.74 12.07
C MET A 115 12.50 4.07 13.46
N ASN A 116 11.59 3.25 13.96
CA ASN A 116 11.03 3.32 15.32
C ASN A 116 11.88 2.59 16.37
N LYS A 117 13.21 2.54 16.18
CA LYS A 117 14.17 1.92 17.10
C LYS A 117 13.84 0.44 17.39
N GLY A 118 13.28 -0.27 16.42
CA GLY A 118 12.87 -1.67 16.54
C GLY A 118 11.53 -1.89 17.25
N SER A 119 10.83 -0.84 17.69
CA SER A 119 9.53 -0.98 18.34
C SER A 119 8.42 -1.14 17.31
N PHE A 120 7.62 -2.20 17.45
CA PHE A 120 6.40 -2.38 16.65
C PHE A 120 5.29 -1.40 17.05
N LYS A 121 5.22 -1.06 18.33
CA LYS A 121 4.15 -0.17 18.83
C LYS A 121 4.41 1.26 18.36
N GLY A 122 3.43 1.79 17.62
CA GLY A 122 3.49 3.11 17.02
C GLY A 122 4.44 3.19 15.82
N ALA A 123 4.80 2.08 15.16
CA ALA A 123 5.50 2.12 13.87
C ALA A 123 4.46 2.30 12.75
N SER A 124 3.97 3.53 12.59
CA SER A 124 3.00 3.92 11.55
C SER A 124 3.53 5.09 10.73
N LEU A 125 2.98 5.28 9.53
CA LEU A 125 3.33 6.41 8.67
C LEU A 125 3.04 7.75 9.37
N ASP A 126 1.90 7.86 10.06
CA ASP A 126 1.44 9.04 10.78
C ASP A 126 2.48 9.56 11.77
N ARG A 127 3.18 8.64 12.46
CA ARG A 127 4.22 8.99 13.42
C ARG A 127 5.39 9.72 12.77
N PHE A 128 5.70 9.38 11.53
CA PHE A 128 6.85 9.95 10.82
C PHE A 128 6.46 11.13 9.93
N MET A 129 5.19 11.26 9.57
CA MET A 129 4.75 12.19 8.52
C MET A 129 3.63 13.16 8.93
N GLU A 130 3.25 13.23 10.22
CA GLU A 130 2.29 14.22 10.77
C GLU A 130 1.00 14.36 9.94
N LEU A 131 0.23 13.28 9.72
CA LEU A 131 -1.05 13.34 9.01
C LEU A 131 -2.04 14.29 9.70
N SER A 132 -2.78 15.06 8.89
CA SER A 132 -3.80 16.00 9.37
C SER A 132 -5.08 15.32 9.86
N TYR A 133 -5.19 14.00 9.66
CA TYR A 133 -6.33 13.16 10.01
C TYR A 133 -5.87 11.86 10.66
N ARG A 134 -6.81 11.12 11.25
CA ARG A 134 -6.59 9.73 11.68
C ARG A 134 -7.33 8.80 10.73
N GLY A 135 -6.73 7.67 10.35
CA GLY A 135 -7.41 6.68 9.49
C GLY A 135 -8.77 6.22 10.04
N GLU A 136 -8.94 6.20 11.37
CA GLU A 136 -10.22 5.90 12.05
C GLU A 136 -11.34 6.91 11.74
N ASP A 137 -11.01 8.11 11.26
CA ASP A 137 -12.01 9.11 10.87
C ASP A 137 -12.61 8.83 9.47
N ILE A 138 -11.91 8.08 8.61
CA ILE A 138 -12.32 7.81 7.23
C ILE A 138 -13.69 7.09 7.15
N PRO A 139 -13.96 6.01 7.93
CA PRO A 139 -15.28 5.40 7.95
C PRO A 139 -16.39 6.40 8.29
N ARG A 140 -16.18 7.27 9.29
CA ARG A 140 -17.16 8.30 9.66
C ARG A 140 -17.39 9.26 8.50
N MET A 141 -16.34 9.78 7.89
CA MET A 141 -16.45 10.68 6.73
C MET A 141 -17.19 10.03 5.57
N TYR A 142 -17.02 8.71 5.36
CA TYR A 142 -17.69 7.98 4.29
C TYR A 142 -19.20 7.86 4.54
N PHE A 143 -19.62 7.56 5.78
CA PHE A 143 -21.03 7.52 6.15
C PHE A 143 -21.68 8.92 6.20
N GLU A 144 -20.89 9.97 6.45
CA GLU A 144 -21.32 11.36 6.36
C GLU A 144 -21.27 11.92 4.91
N GLU A 145 -20.92 11.09 3.93
CA GLU A 145 -20.78 11.47 2.51
C GLU A 145 -19.77 12.61 2.26
N ARG A 146 -18.80 12.79 3.16
CA ARG A 146 -17.74 13.79 3.06
C ARG A 146 -16.61 13.31 2.13
N TYR A 147 -16.98 12.89 0.92
CA TYR A 147 -16.07 12.25 -0.03
C TYR A 147 -14.90 13.14 -0.44
N ASP A 148 -15.12 14.45 -0.59
CA ASP A 148 -14.03 15.39 -0.91
C ASP A 148 -12.93 15.38 0.16
N ARG A 149 -13.31 15.22 1.44
CA ARG A 149 -12.35 15.14 2.55
C ARG A 149 -11.57 13.83 2.53
N ILE A 150 -12.20 12.72 2.16
CA ILE A 150 -11.51 11.44 1.98
C ILE A 150 -10.48 11.56 0.85
N ILE A 151 -10.83 12.23 -0.26
CA ILE A 151 -9.88 12.46 -1.36
C ILE A 151 -8.70 13.35 -0.93
N GLU A 152 -8.93 14.37 -0.10
CA GLU A 152 -7.86 15.18 0.49
C GLU A 152 -6.93 14.32 1.36
N CYS A 153 -7.49 13.47 2.23
CA CYS A 153 -6.74 12.55 3.09
C CYS A 153 -5.86 11.61 2.25
N ILE A 154 -6.43 10.95 1.24
CA ILE A 154 -5.71 10.04 0.34
C ILE A 154 -4.55 10.75 -0.37
N LYS A 155 -4.78 11.98 -0.86
CA LYS A 155 -3.73 12.75 -1.55
C LYS A 155 -2.60 13.14 -0.59
N GLU A 156 -2.94 13.52 0.64
CA GLU A 156 -1.96 13.85 1.67
C GLU A 156 -1.12 12.62 2.06
N GLU A 157 -1.76 11.47 2.29
CA GLU A 157 -1.07 10.23 2.62
C GLU A 157 -0.18 9.75 1.48
N ALA A 158 -0.66 9.78 0.23
CA ALA A 158 0.12 9.42 -0.95
C ALA A 158 1.37 10.30 -1.09
N ASP A 159 1.25 11.63 -0.97
CA ASP A 159 2.39 12.56 -1.05
C ASP A 159 3.43 12.27 0.04
N LYS A 160 2.98 12.03 1.28
CA LYS A 160 3.85 11.74 2.42
C LYS A 160 4.53 10.39 2.28
N PHE A 161 3.79 9.36 1.91
CA PHE A 161 4.34 8.05 1.60
C PHE A 161 5.43 8.16 0.53
N GLN A 162 5.16 8.88 -0.57
CA GLN A 162 6.09 9.01 -1.69
C GLN A 162 7.36 9.78 -1.32
N LYS A 163 7.25 10.82 -0.49
CA LYS A 163 8.42 11.52 0.08
C LYS A 163 9.28 10.58 0.90
N LEU A 164 8.67 9.79 1.79
CA LEU A 164 9.38 8.80 2.59
C LEU A 164 10.00 7.71 1.72
N TYR A 165 9.24 7.13 0.79
CA TYR A 165 9.72 6.05 -0.07
C TYR A 165 10.90 6.48 -0.93
N ARG A 166 10.83 7.68 -1.54
CA ARG A 166 11.94 8.28 -2.29
C ARG A 166 13.18 8.40 -1.42
N HIS A 167 13.03 8.93 -0.22
CA HIS A 167 14.12 9.06 0.74
C HIS A 167 14.77 7.72 1.10
N LEU A 168 13.95 6.70 1.36
CA LEU A 168 14.42 5.35 1.63
C LEU A 168 15.16 4.77 0.42
N LYS A 169 14.65 4.98 -0.79
CA LYS A 169 15.24 4.45 -2.03
C LYS A 169 16.59 5.09 -2.35
N GLU A 170 16.73 6.39 -2.13
CA GLU A 170 17.99 7.12 -2.30
C GLU A 170 19.06 6.67 -1.29
N ARG A 171 18.66 6.31 -0.06
CA ARG A 171 19.59 5.97 1.03
C ARG A 171 19.84 4.48 1.21
N ALA A 172 18.92 3.61 0.82
CA ALA A 172 19.07 2.16 1.02
C ALA A 172 20.35 1.57 0.40
N PRO A 173 20.82 1.99 -0.79
CA PRO A 173 22.09 1.51 -1.33
C PRO A 173 23.29 1.77 -0.42
N SER A 174 23.27 2.83 0.38
CA SER A 174 24.35 3.16 1.34
C SER A 174 24.35 2.26 2.58
N LEU A 175 23.27 1.51 2.81
CA LEU A 175 23.17 0.52 3.88
C LEU A 175 23.80 -0.82 3.50
N VAL A 176 24.25 -0.98 2.24
CA VAL A 176 25.00 -2.17 1.82
C VAL A 176 26.34 -2.13 2.54
N ILE A 177 26.44 -2.90 3.62
CA ILE A 177 27.69 -3.14 4.31
C ILE A 177 28.62 -3.80 3.30
N ALA A 178 29.71 -3.10 2.94
CA ALA A 178 30.71 -3.61 2.02
C ALA A 178 31.13 -5.04 2.42
N LYS A 179 31.43 -5.88 1.42
CA LYS A 179 31.75 -7.33 1.52
C LYS A 179 32.84 -7.73 2.54
N GLY A 180 33.45 -6.80 3.28
CA GLY A 180 34.55 -7.03 4.21
C GLY A 180 34.20 -7.27 5.68
N LEU A 181 32.93 -7.22 6.10
CA LEU A 181 32.56 -7.38 7.52
C LEU A 181 32.14 -8.81 7.95
N VAL A 182 32.29 -9.81 7.06
CA VAL A 182 32.00 -11.23 7.36
C VAL A 182 33.28 -12.09 7.51
N GLN A 183 34.47 -11.47 7.50
CA GLN A 183 35.73 -12.15 7.81
C GLN A 183 36.36 -11.60 9.09
N THR A 184 35.70 -11.78 10.23
CA THR A 184 36.39 -11.82 11.53
C THR A 184 35.49 -12.54 12.52
N THR A 185 35.82 -13.81 12.76
CA THR A 185 35.80 -14.58 14.02
C THR A 185 35.40 -16.03 13.76
N LEU A 186 36.32 -16.78 13.17
CA LEU A 186 36.52 -18.21 13.45
C LEU A 186 38.03 -18.47 13.24
N ASP A 187 38.81 -18.13 14.25
CA ASP A 187 40.07 -18.79 14.59
C ASP A 187 39.89 -19.39 15.99
#